data_AF-A0AAQ3TKD1-F1
#
_entry.id   AF-A0AAQ3TKD1-F1
#
_cell.length_a   1.000
_cell.length_b   1.000
_cell.length_c   1.000
_cell.angle_alpha   90.00
_cell.angle_beta   90.00
_cell.angle_gamma   90.00
#
_symmetry.space_group_name_H-M   'P 1'
#
loop_
_entity.id
_entity.type
_entity.pdbx_description
1 polymer ?
#
loop_
_entity_poly.entity_id
_entity_poly.type
_entity_poly.pdbx_seq_one_letter_code
_entity_poly.pdbx_strand_id
1 'polypeptide(L)'
;MSSAMAQHAALRLILALAIAPGLTVTTTPAINKTCATLDAAHYDHPYSYCAGVLSADPAAAAATDPRGVADAAINVSARKAESTLRVLTDLVDELGLCRKYYGSMVESLAGVLADFHAGRFDEAALAKARSASDVPERCDVILAMGNAKKDPFSQENVYNKRLSSLASDITALVASKKG
;
A
#
# COMPACT_ATOMS: atom_id res chain seq x y z
N MET A 1 -4.75 -9.92 -55.64
CA MET A 1 -4.79 -8.45 -55.78
C MET A 1 -5.95 -8.11 -56.70
N SER A 2 -6.95 -7.28 -56.42
CA SER A 2 -7.44 -6.59 -55.22
C SER A 2 -8.86 -6.15 -55.62
N SER A 3 -9.90 -6.61 -54.93
CA SER A 3 -11.26 -6.06 -55.09
C SER A 3 -11.90 -5.94 -53.72
N ALA A 4 -11.37 -4.98 -52.95
CA ALA A 4 -11.93 -4.59 -51.66
C ALA A 4 -12.07 -3.06 -51.66
N MET A 5 -13.05 -2.53 -52.41
CA MET A 5 -13.55 -1.18 -52.19
C MET A 5 -15.02 -1.15 -52.57
N ALA A 6 -15.86 -0.93 -51.55
CA ALA A 6 -17.20 -0.32 -51.58
C ALA A 6 -18.21 -1.13 -50.78
N GLN A 7 -18.02 -1.21 -49.46
CA GLN A 7 -19.13 -1.39 -48.50
C GLN A 7 -18.63 -1.08 -47.09
N HIS A 8 -18.24 0.17 -46.88
CA HIS A 8 -18.06 0.75 -45.54
C HIS A 8 -18.95 1.99 -45.41
N ALA A 9 -20.22 1.81 -45.75
CA ALA A 9 -21.27 2.77 -45.45
C ALA A 9 -22.23 2.09 -44.48
N ALA A 10 -21.92 2.18 -43.17
CA ALA A 10 -22.84 2.10 -42.03
C ALA A 10 -22.15 1.43 -40.83
N LEU A 11 -21.32 2.19 -40.11
CA LEU A 11 -21.24 2.00 -38.66
C LEU A 11 -20.80 3.33 -38.03
N ARG A 12 -21.77 4.25 -37.93
CA ARG A 12 -21.61 5.46 -37.11
C ARG A 12 -21.65 5.02 -35.65
N LEU A 13 -20.47 4.92 -35.06
CA LEU A 13 -20.23 4.71 -33.64
C LEU A 13 -20.89 5.86 -32.84
N ILE A 14 -21.95 5.56 -32.09
CA ILE A 14 -22.57 6.51 -31.16
C ILE A 14 -21.69 6.56 -29.92
N LEU A 15 -20.96 7.66 -29.75
CA LEU A 15 -20.19 7.95 -28.54
C LEU A 15 -21.18 8.46 -27.47
N ALA A 16 -21.63 7.58 -26.58
CA ALA A 16 -22.34 7.98 -25.37
C ALA A 16 -21.35 8.62 -24.40
N LEU A 17 -21.46 9.94 -24.22
CA LEU A 17 -20.82 10.65 -23.11
C LEU A 17 -21.38 10.08 -21.80
N ALA A 18 -20.59 9.23 -21.13
CA ALA A 18 -20.78 8.96 -19.72
C ALA A 18 -20.44 10.26 -18.96
N ILE A 19 -21.44 11.11 -18.76
CA ILE A 19 -21.37 12.15 -17.75
C ILE A 19 -21.32 11.39 -16.42
N ALA A 20 -20.12 11.22 -15.87
CA ALA A 20 -20.01 10.90 -14.46
C ALA A 20 -20.81 11.97 -13.72
N PRO A 21 -21.82 11.63 -12.89
CA PRO A 21 -22.43 12.63 -12.04
C PRO A 21 -21.29 13.17 -11.17
N GLY A 22 -20.85 14.40 -11.47
CA GLY A 22 -20.09 15.16 -10.50
C GLY A 22 -20.95 15.16 -9.25
N LEU A 23 -20.46 14.54 -8.17
CA LEU A 23 -21.06 14.65 -6.86
C LEU A 23 -21.19 16.14 -6.58
N THR A 24 -22.37 16.70 -6.82
CA THR A 24 -22.69 18.06 -6.42
C THR A 24 -22.65 18.02 -4.91
N VAL A 25 -21.53 18.48 -4.34
CA VAL A 25 -21.34 18.58 -2.90
C VAL A 25 -22.46 19.46 -2.38
N THR A 26 -23.51 18.83 -1.88
CA THR A 26 -24.69 19.54 -1.42
C THR A 26 -24.32 20.06 -0.04
N THR A 27 -23.96 21.33 0.03
CA THR A 27 -23.57 21.99 1.27
C THR A 27 -24.82 22.54 1.96
N THR A 28 -24.90 22.39 3.27
CA THR A 28 -25.94 23.08 4.06
C THR A 28 -25.57 24.54 4.26
N PRO A 29 -26.53 25.42 4.58
CA PRO A 29 -26.24 26.80 4.97
C PRO A 29 -25.22 26.89 6.13
N ALA A 30 -25.28 25.96 7.08
CA ALA A 30 -24.35 25.89 8.20
C ALA A 30 -22.91 25.54 7.75
N ILE A 31 -22.75 24.54 6.87
CA ILE A 31 -21.45 24.19 6.27
C ILE A 31 -20.92 25.36 5.44
N ASN A 32 -21.73 25.90 4.53
CA ASN A 32 -21.32 26.99 3.65
C ASN A 32 -20.83 28.21 4.45
N LYS A 33 -21.62 28.65 5.45
CA LYS A 33 -21.23 29.78 6.31
C LYS A 33 -19.94 29.50 7.08
N THR A 34 -19.80 28.30 7.64
CA THR A 34 -18.61 27.92 8.41
C THR A 34 -17.37 27.91 7.52
N CYS A 35 -17.43 27.24 6.37
CA CYS A 35 -16.31 27.12 5.46
C CYS A 35 -15.94 28.46 4.81
N ALA A 36 -16.91 29.31 4.45
CA ALA A 36 -16.63 30.64 3.92
C ALA A 36 -15.95 31.54 4.96
N THR A 37 -16.31 31.39 6.24
CA THR A 37 -15.67 32.12 7.34
C THR A 37 -14.22 31.66 7.53
N LEU A 38 -13.95 30.34 7.46
CA LEU A 38 -12.59 29.80 7.57
C LEU A 38 -11.70 30.22 6.40
N ASP A 39 -12.25 30.20 5.18
CA ASP A 39 -11.55 30.60 3.95
C ASP A 39 -11.19 32.09 3.97
N ALA A 40 -12.15 32.96 4.36
CA ALA A 40 -11.92 34.40 4.52
C ALA A 40 -10.92 34.73 5.64
N ALA A 41 -10.79 33.87 6.65
CA ALA A 41 -9.82 34.02 7.73
C ALA A 41 -8.41 33.51 7.36
N HIS A 42 -8.22 33.00 6.13
CA HIS A 42 -6.94 32.45 5.64
C HIS A 42 -6.36 31.34 6.52
N TYR A 43 -7.20 30.48 7.09
CA TYR A 43 -6.73 29.22 7.63
C TYR A 43 -6.17 28.32 6.50
N ASP A 44 -5.31 27.35 6.84
CA ASP A 44 -4.68 26.40 5.91
C ASP A 44 -5.68 25.43 5.22
N HIS A 45 -6.97 25.75 5.24
CA HIS A 45 -8.07 24.91 4.77
C HIS A 45 -8.93 25.71 3.79
N PRO A 46 -8.73 25.54 2.47
CA PRO A 46 -9.56 26.22 1.49
C PRO A 46 -11.02 25.80 1.63
N TYR A 47 -11.94 26.68 1.25
CA TYR A 47 -13.39 26.42 1.29
C TYR A 47 -13.76 25.04 0.75
N SER A 48 -13.20 24.66 -0.40
CA SER A 48 -13.48 23.39 -1.08
C SER A 48 -13.11 22.17 -0.25
N TYR A 49 -12.00 22.23 0.50
CA TYR A 49 -11.59 21.17 1.42
C TYR A 49 -12.57 21.06 2.59
N CYS A 50 -12.86 22.19 3.26
CA CYS A 50 -13.80 22.25 4.38
C CYS A 50 -15.18 21.71 3.98
N ALA A 51 -15.74 22.23 2.88
CA ALA A 51 -17.05 21.84 2.39
C ALA A 51 -17.08 20.36 1.98
N GLY A 52 -16.03 19.88 1.29
CA GLY A 52 -15.93 18.48 0.88
C GLY A 52 -15.88 17.50 2.06
N VAL A 53 -15.07 17.80 3.08
CA VAL A 53 -14.97 16.97 4.29
C VAL A 53 -16.29 16.92 5.04
N LEU A 54 -16.91 18.08 5.27
CA LEU A 54 -18.13 18.18 6.08
C LEU A 54 -19.36 17.64 5.35
N SER A 55 -19.53 17.91 4.06
CA SER A 55 -20.66 17.37 3.30
C SER A 55 -20.60 15.85 3.10
N ALA A 56 -19.42 15.24 3.22
CA ALA A 56 -19.27 13.78 3.16
C ALA A 56 -19.65 13.10 4.50
N ASP A 57 -19.77 13.86 5.59
CA ASP A 57 -20.18 13.35 6.89
C ASP A 57 -21.70 13.57 7.09
N PRO A 58 -22.49 12.50 7.34
CA PRO A 58 -23.94 12.63 7.50
C PRO A 58 -24.36 13.53 8.67
N ALA A 59 -23.61 13.57 9.76
CA ALA A 59 -23.95 14.39 10.93
C ALA A 59 -23.69 15.87 10.65
N ALA A 60 -22.57 16.20 10.01
CA ALA A 60 -22.30 17.55 9.53
C ALA A 60 -23.30 17.99 8.46
N ALA A 61 -23.67 17.11 7.53
CA ALA A 61 -24.67 17.37 6.50
C ALA A 61 -26.09 17.54 7.07
N ALA A 62 -26.39 17.00 8.25
CA ALA A 62 -27.65 17.20 8.95
C ALA A 62 -27.63 18.42 9.90
N ALA A 63 -26.46 18.98 10.18
CA ALA A 63 -26.31 20.09 11.11
C ALA A 63 -26.97 21.37 10.57
N THR A 64 -27.76 22.02 11.43
CA THR A 64 -28.48 23.26 11.12
C THR A 64 -27.75 24.51 11.60
N ASP A 65 -26.73 24.35 12.45
CA ASP A 65 -25.95 25.45 13.00
C ASP A 65 -24.43 25.14 13.07
N PRO A 66 -23.57 26.16 13.28
CA PRO A 66 -22.12 25.96 13.35
C PRO A 66 -21.63 25.10 14.52
N ARG A 67 -22.40 24.99 15.61
CA ARG A 67 -22.00 24.12 16.75
C ARG A 67 -22.14 22.66 16.36
N GLY A 68 -23.24 22.28 15.69
CA GLY A 68 -23.42 20.94 15.14
C GLY A 68 -22.38 20.60 14.07
N VAL A 69 -22.02 21.57 13.22
CA VAL A 69 -20.92 21.40 12.25
C VAL A 69 -19.58 21.16 12.96
N ALA A 70 -19.29 21.91 14.02
CA ALA A 70 -18.07 21.74 14.81
C ALA A 70 -18.01 20.39 15.53
N ASP A 71 -19.11 19.96 16.16
CA ASP A 71 -19.21 18.64 16.80
C ASP A 71 -18.95 17.51 15.79
N ALA A 72 -19.60 17.58 14.62
CA ALA A 72 -19.36 16.62 13.55
C ALA A 72 -17.91 16.65 13.05
N ALA A 73 -17.29 17.83 12.89
CA ALA A 73 -15.90 17.95 12.49
C ALA A 73 -14.93 17.31 13.50
N ILE A 74 -15.18 17.49 14.80
CA ILE A 74 -14.42 16.85 15.88
C ILE A 74 -14.58 15.34 15.81
N ASN A 75 -15.80 14.85 15.64
CA ASN A 75 -16.09 13.42 15.55
C ASN A 75 -15.45 12.78 14.29
N VAL A 76 -15.50 13.45 13.13
CA VAL A 76 -14.79 13.03 11.91
C VAL A 76 -13.29 12.93 12.16
N SER A 77 -12.72 13.92 12.85
CA SER A 77 -11.30 13.97 13.20
C SER A 77 -10.92 12.80 14.13
N ALA A 78 -11.71 12.55 15.17
CA ALA A 78 -11.52 11.44 16.09
C ALA A 78 -11.55 10.08 15.36
N ARG A 79 -12.56 9.82 14.53
CA ARG A 79 -12.65 8.58 13.75
C ARG A 79 -11.49 8.40 12.77
N LYS A 80 -11.01 9.49 12.15
CA LYS A 80 -9.81 9.45 11.30
C LYS A 80 -8.57 9.12 12.11
N ALA A 81 -8.39 9.73 13.28
CA ALA A 81 -7.28 9.41 14.17
C ALA A 81 -7.31 7.94 14.63
N GLU A 82 -8.47 7.42 15.02
CA GLU A 82 -8.66 5.99 15.35
C GLU A 82 -8.37 5.07 14.16
N SER A 83 -8.79 5.47 12.95
CA SER A 83 -8.45 4.72 11.73
C SER A 83 -6.95 4.70 11.47
N THR A 84 -6.25 5.83 11.65
CA THR A 84 -4.80 5.89 11.51
C THR A 84 -4.11 5.04 12.57
N LEU A 85 -4.58 5.09 13.82
CA LEU A 85 -4.03 4.27 14.90
C LEU A 85 -4.15 2.77 14.60
N ARG A 86 -5.28 2.33 14.03
CA ARG A 86 -5.45 0.94 13.58
C ARG A 86 -4.42 0.56 12.52
N VAL A 87 -4.26 1.37 11.48
CA VAL A 87 -3.25 1.13 10.43
C VAL A 87 -1.83 1.07 11.01
N LEU A 88 -1.49 1.95 11.96
CA LEU A 88 -0.20 1.92 12.63
C LEU A 88 0.00 0.65 13.46
N THR A 89 -1.04 0.20 14.15
CA THR A 89 -1.01 -1.03 14.95
C THR A 89 -0.79 -2.25 14.06
N ASP A 90 -1.60 -2.38 13.00
CA ASP A 90 -1.47 -3.44 12.01
C ASP A 90 -0.06 -3.46 11.39
N LEU A 91 0.47 -2.28 11.03
CA LEU A 91 1.80 -2.15 10.44
C LEU A 91 2.89 -2.57 11.41
N VAL A 92 2.79 -2.20 12.70
CA VAL A 92 3.76 -2.61 13.72
C VAL A 92 3.76 -4.12 13.91
N ASP A 93 2.60 -4.77 13.90
CA ASP A 93 2.49 -6.23 14.02
C ASP A 93 3.09 -6.94 12.80
N GLU A 94 2.77 -6.47 11.59
CA GLU A 94 3.33 -6.97 10.33
C GLU A 94 4.86 -6.79 10.27
N LEU A 95 5.36 -5.62 10.68
CA LEU A 95 6.79 -5.35 10.84
C LEU A 95 7.43 -6.28 11.87
N GLY A 96 6.71 -6.61 12.94
CA GLY A 96 7.13 -7.56 13.96
C GLY A 96 7.35 -8.96 13.40
N LEU A 97 6.45 -9.43 12.53
CA LEU A 97 6.61 -10.70 11.81
C LEU A 97 7.81 -10.65 10.86
N CYS A 98 7.96 -9.56 10.11
CA CYS A 98 9.10 -9.39 9.22
C CYS A 98 10.44 -9.39 9.94
N ARG A 99 10.52 -8.68 11.07
CA ARG A 99 11.71 -8.70 11.93
C ARG A 99 12.07 -10.11 12.37
N LYS A 100 11.07 -10.93 12.72
CA LYS A 100 11.30 -12.34 13.09
C LYS A 100 11.89 -13.14 11.91
N TYR A 101 11.32 -13.00 10.71
CA TYR A 101 11.84 -13.69 9.54
C TYR A 101 13.24 -13.24 9.13
N TYR A 102 13.52 -11.94 9.20
CA TYR A 102 14.87 -11.42 8.97
C TYR A 102 15.87 -11.92 10.02
N GLY A 103 15.45 -12.06 11.28
CA GLY A 103 16.25 -12.75 12.31
C GLY A 103 16.63 -14.17 11.90
N SER A 104 15.64 -14.97 11.47
CA SER A 104 15.88 -16.33 10.97
C SER A 104 16.72 -16.36 9.68
N MET A 105 16.61 -15.35 8.82
CA MET A 105 17.44 -15.21 7.62
C MET A 105 18.91 -15.02 7.99
N VAL A 106 19.21 -14.13 8.94
CA VAL A 106 20.58 -13.89 9.44
C VAL A 106 21.19 -15.18 10.00
N GLU A 107 20.45 -15.90 10.84
CA GLU A 107 20.88 -17.18 11.39
C GLU A 107 21.12 -18.23 10.29
N SER A 108 20.22 -18.32 9.31
CA SER A 108 20.33 -19.25 8.20
C SER A 108 21.56 -18.97 7.34
N LEU A 109 21.84 -17.71 7.02
CA LEU A 109 23.02 -17.31 6.25
C LEU A 109 24.32 -17.60 6.99
N ALA A 110 24.36 -17.38 8.31
CA ALA A 110 25.50 -17.77 9.14
C ALA A 110 25.73 -19.29 9.12
N GLY A 111 24.65 -20.07 9.19
CA GLY A 111 24.69 -21.53 9.05
C GLY A 111 25.20 -21.99 7.68
N VAL A 112 24.72 -21.39 6.59
CA VAL A 112 25.19 -21.66 5.22
C VAL A 112 26.68 -21.40 5.11
N LEU A 113 27.17 -20.28 5.67
CA LEU A 113 28.60 -19.94 5.65
C LEU A 113 29.44 -20.98 6.42
N ALA A 114 28.96 -21.43 7.58
CA ALA A 114 29.63 -22.47 8.37
C ALA A 114 29.69 -23.82 7.64
N ASP A 115 28.59 -24.23 7.00
CA ASP A 115 28.53 -25.44 6.18
C ASP A 115 29.48 -25.34 4.98
N PHE A 116 29.49 -24.20 4.28
CA PHE A 116 30.39 -23.92 3.16
C PHE A 116 31.86 -24.05 3.56
N HIS A 117 32.27 -23.43 4.67
CA HIS A 117 33.66 -23.49 5.15
C HIS A 117 34.08 -24.90 5.59
N ALA A 118 33.15 -25.69 6.11
CA ALA A 118 33.39 -27.09 6.45
C ALA A 118 33.35 -28.03 5.22
N GLY A 119 33.09 -27.49 4.02
CA GLY A 119 32.94 -28.29 2.80
C GLY A 119 31.69 -29.16 2.79
N ARG A 120 30.67 -28.85 3.60
CA ARG A 120 29.38 -29.53 3.62
C ARG A 120 28.44 -28.90 2.61
N PHE A 121 28.09 -29.67 1.59
CA PHE A 121 27.25 -29.24 0.47
C PHE A 121 26.03 -30.14 0.28
N ASP A 122 25.54 -30.73 1.37
CA ASP A 122 24.33 -31.55 1.34
C ASP A 122 23.07 -30.73 1.06
N GLU A 123 21.96 -31.42 0.77
CA GLU A 123 20.68 -30.77 0.49
C GLU A 123 20.19 -29.92 1.67
N ALA A 124 20.56 -30.25 2.91
CA ALA A 124 20.17 -29.46 4.06
C ALA A 124 20.89 -28.10 4.09
N ALA A 125 22.17 -28.05 3.71
CA ALA A 125 22.92 -26.80 3.55
C ALA A 125 22.34 -25.93 2.41
N LEU A 126 22.01 -26.55 1.27
CA LEU A 126 21.42 -25.83 0.13
C LEU A 126 19.99 -25.33 0.43
N ALA A 127 19.20 -26.11 1.16
CA ALA A 127 17.85 -25.71 1.57
C ALA A 127 17.87 -24.49 2.51
N LYS A 128 18.87 -24.36 3.40
CA LYS A 128 19.04 -23.16 4.23
C LYS A 128 19.28 -21.92 3.37
N ALA A 129 20.12 -22.01 2.35
CA ALA A 129 20.42 -20.89 1.45
C ALA A 129 19.18 -20.45 0.65
N ARG A 130 18.43 -21.41 0.10
CA ARG A 130 17.15 -21.12 -0.59
C ARG A 130 16.14 -20.46 0.36
N SER A 131 15.95 -21.04 1.54
CA SER A 131 15.02 -20.50 2.54
C SER A 131 15.39 -19.08 2.96
N ALA A 132 16.68 -18.78 3.14
CA ALA A 132 17.14 -17.43 3.42
C ALA A 132 16.80 -16.46 2.27
N SER A 133 16.90 -16.91 1.02
CA SER A 133 16.58 -16.09 -0.14
C SER A 133 15.09 -15.79 -0.34
N ASP A 134 14.19 -16.55 0.28
CA ASP A 134 12.75 -16.33 0.16
C ASP A 134 12.19 -15.35 1.19
N VAL A 135 12.94 -15.05 2.27
CA VAL A 135 12.47 -14.18 3.35
C VAL A 135 12.05 -12.78 2.88
N PRO A 136 12.82 -12.08 2.03
CA PRO A 136 12.44 -10.72 1.63
C PRO A 136 11.09 -10.65 0.90
N GLU A 137 10.84 -11.59 -0.01
CA GLU A 137 9.59 -11.69 -0.76
C GLU A 137 8.40 -12.03 0.15
N ARG A 138 8.60 -12.90 1.16
CA ARG A 138 7.55 -13.16 2.17
C ARG A 138 7.19 -11.90 2.94
N CYS A 139 8.16 -11.02 3.18
CA CYS A 139 7.92 -9.74 3.82
C CYS A 139 7.14 -8.77 2.94
N ASP A 140 7.51 -8.64 1.67
CA ASP A 140 6.75 -7.84 0.70
C ASP A 140 5.29 -8.29 0.66
N VAL A 141 5.04 -9.61 0.63
CA VAL A 141 3.68 -10.17 0.63
C VAL A 141 2.92 -9.81 1.91
N ILE A 142 3.54 -9.97 3.09
CA ILE A 142 2.89 -9.63 4.37
C ILE A 142 2.50 -8.16 4.42
N LEU A 143 3.38 -7.26 3.98
CA LEU A 143 3.15 -5.82 4.10
C LEU A 143 2.22 -5.27 3.02
N ALA A 144 2.25 -5.85 1.82
CA ALA A 144 1.38 -5.44 0.72
C ALA A 144 -0.04 -6.02 0.86
N MET A 145 -0.17 -7.26 1.34
CA MET A 145 -1.46 -7.96 1.47
C MET A 145 -2.01 -7.97 2.91
N GLY A 146 -1.23 -7.46 3.86
CA GLY A 146 -1.62 -7.30 5.26
C GLY A 146 -2.77 -6.32 5.46
N ASN A 147 -3.17 -6.18 6.71
CA ASN A 147 -4.22 -5.25 7.12
C ASN A 147 -3.79 -3.80 6.89
N ALA A 148 -2.53 -3.47 7.16
CA ALA A 148 -2.04 -2.11 6.96
C ALA A 148 -1.94 -1.73 5.47
N LYS A 149 -1.64 -2.71 4.60
CA LYS A 149 -1.40 -2.52 3.15
C LYS A 149 -0.33 -1.45 2.88
N LYS A 150 0.74 -1.50 3.67
CA LYS A 150 1.84 -0.54 3.64
C LYS A 150 3.15 -1.28 3.74
N ASP A 151 4.00 -1.09 2.74
CA ASP A 151 5.36 -1.59 2.75
C ASP A 151 6.35 -0.42 2.77
N PRO A 152 6.94 -0.11 3.95
CA PRO A 152 7.88 0.99 4.08
C PRO A 152 9.32 0.64 3.67
N PHE A 153 9.64 -0.63 3.34
CA PHE A 153 11.01 -1.08 3.04
C PHE A 153 11.10 -2.08 1.88
N SER A 154 10.17 -1.99 0.93
CA SER A 154 10.14 -2.81 -0.29
C SER A 154 11.45 -2.78 -1.08
N GLN A 155 12.12 -1.62 -1.09
CA GLN A 155 13.42 -1.47 -1.77
C GLN A 155 14.51 -2.31 -1.08
N GLU A 156 14.56 -2.27 0.25
CA GLU A 156 15.45 -3.08 1.07
C GLU A 156 15.16 -4.58 0.87
N ASN A 157 13.89 -4.98 0.76
CA ASN A 157 13.51 -6.36 0.45
C ASN A 157 14.05 -6.81 -0.92
N VAL A 158 13.89 -5.97 -1.95
CA VAL A 158 14.44 -6.24 -3.30
C VAL A 158 15.96 -6.42 -3.25
N TYR A 159 16.68 -5.56 -2.54
CA TYR A 159 18.14 -5.69 -2.42
C TYR A 159 18.55 -6.97 -1.69
N ASN A 160 17.89 -7.29 -0.57
CA ASN A 160 18.16 -8.51 0.17
C ASN A 160 17.84 -9.76 -0.65
N LYS A 161 16.75 -9.78 -1.43
CA LYS A 161 16.41 -10.89 -2.33
C LYS A 161 17.53 -11.13 -3.33
N ARG A 162 17.97 -10.09 -4.03
CA ARG A 162 19.04 -10.19 -5.04
C ARG A 162 20.33 -10.75 -4.45
N LEU A 163 20.77 -10.24 -3.30
CA LEU A 163 22.02 -10.67 -2.66
C LEU A 163 21.94 -12.10 -2.14
N SER A 164 20.85 -12.45 -1.45
CA SER A 164 20.67 -13.79 -0.89
C SER A 164 20.44 -14.86 -1.96
N SER A 165 19.71 -14.55 -3.02
CA SER A 165 19.59 -15.45 -4.19
C SER A 165 20.95 -15.66 -4.86
N LEU A 166 21.72 -14.59 -5.09
CA LEU A 166 23.07 -14.71 -5.65
C LEU A 166 23.97 -15.61 -4.79
N ALA A 167 23.95 -15.44 -3.47
CA ALA A 167 24.72 -16.27 -2.55
C ALA A 167 24.28 -17.74 -2.60
N SER A 168 22.96 -17.99 -2.65
CA SER A 168 22.39 -19.34 -2.81
C SER A 168 22.83 -19.99 -4.12
N ASP A 169 22.75 -19.28 -5.23
CA ASP A 169 23.11 -19.78 -6.57
C ASP A 169 24.61 -20.12 -6.67
N ILE A 170 25.48 -19.25 -6.14
CA ILE A 170 26.92 -19.50 -6.09
C ILE A 170 27.23 -20.73 -5.22
N THR A 171 26.56 -20.86 -4.06
CA THR A 171 26.73 -22.02 -3.17
C THR A 171 26.35 -23.32 -3.89
N ALA A 172 25.21 -23.33 -4.59
CA ALA A 172 24.76 -24.47 -5.37
C ALA A 172 25.71 -24.81 -6.53
N LEU A 173 26.24 -23.80 -7.22
CA LEU A 173 27.21 -24.01 -8.30
C LEU A 173 28.53 -24.63 -7.81
N VAL A 174 29.00 -24.23 -6.62
CA VAL A 174 30.19 -24.83 -6.01
C VAL A 174 29.91 -26.27 -5.59
N ALA A 175 28.75 -26.53 -4.98
CA ALA A 175 28.30 -27.86 -4.59
C ALA A 175 28.25 -28.82 -5.79
N SER A 176 27.68 -28.39 -6.92
CA SER A 176 27.52 -29.22 -8.12
C SER A 176 28.85 -29.59 -8.80
N LYS A 177 29.94 -28.88 -8.49
CA LYS A 177 31.29 -29.19 -9.00
C LYS A 177 32.07 -30.14 -8.10
N LYS A 178 31.58 -30.41 -6.89
CA LYS A 178 32.20 -31.28 -5.90
C LYS A 178 31.52 -32.64 -5.75
N GLY A 179 30.29 -32.79 -6.26
CA GLY A 179 29.63 -34.08 -6.46
C GLY A 179 30.10 -34.74 -7.76
#